data_AF-A0A423KMM7-F1
#
_entry.id   AF-A0A423KMM7-F1
#
_cell.length_a   1.000
_cell.length_b   1.000
_cell.length_c   1.000
_cell.angle_alpha   90.00
_cell.angle_beta   90.00
_cell.angle_gamma   90.00
#
_symmetry.space_group_name_H-M   'P 1'
#
loop_
_entity.id
_entity.type
_entity.pdbx_description
1 polymer ?
#
loop_
_entity_poly.entity_id
_entity_poly.type
_entity_poly.pdbx_seq_one_letter_code
_entity_poly.pdbx_strand_id
1 'polypeptide(L)'
;MPSEDSLADALNHFIPHSLGAIEALNIALRLQTDWGDAQPMKILINDELTIEGNSNAFTNAAIEAGVIHCRALLEFLGLTSASGRLQNLTHARRGDDIGIEHFENASGSLTHVSLAQVLSRYPGDAAEAEQALLSVFRIANKGLAHLTSSFLASSEDTRLLEIASRGIPALVVSYLYTPMDRPAPASQVSSRPRHAD
;
A
#
# COMPACT_ATOMS: atom_id res chain seq x y z
N MET A 1 6.57 21.97 10.57
CA MET A 1 5.19 21.57 10.87
C MET A 1 4.37 21.82 9.63
N PRO A 2 3.66 20.81 9.11
CA PRO A 2 2.74 20.99 7.97
C PRO A 2 1.62 21.98 8.34
N SER A 3 1.06 22.67 7.34
CA SER A 3 -0.10 23.55 7.55
C SER A 3 -1.38 22.73 7.74
N GLU A 4 -2.40 23.31 8.36
CA GLU A 4 -3.73 22.68 8.48
C GLU A 4 -4.29 22.26 7.12
N ASP A 5 -4.16 23.12 6.10
CA ASP A 5 -4.56 22.83 4.73
C ASP A 5 -3.85 21.58 4.17
N SER A 6 -2.54 21.46 4.42
CA SER A 6 -1.77 20.30 3.95
C SER A 6 -2.16 19.00 4.66
N LEU A 7 -2.53 19.06 5.94
CA LEU A 7 -3.03 17.92 6.70
C LEU A 7 -4.43 17.51 6.24
N ALA A 8 -5.29 18.48 5.95
CA ALA A 8 -6.60 18.24 5.37
C ALA A 8 -6.48 17.59 3.99
N ASP A 9 -5.56 18.08 3.15
CA ASP A 9 -5.31 17.53 1.82
C ASP A 9 -4.74 16.10 1.89
N ALA A 10 -3.82 15.84 2.82
CA ALA A 10 -3.32 14.50 3.10
C ALA A 10 -4.44 13.53 3.46
N LEU A 11 -5.32 13.93 4.37
CA LEU A 11 -6.39 13.08 4.91
C LEU A 11 -7.51 12.83 3.91
N ASN A 12 -7.83 13.82 3.07
CA ASN A 12 -8.98 13.77 2.17
C ASN A 12 -8.63 13.34 0.73
N HIS A 13 -7.36 13.48 0.31
CA HIS A 13 -6.96 13.18 -1.07
C HIS A 13 -5.77 12.22 -1.14
N PHE A 14 -4.61 12.56 -0.54
CA PHE A 14 -3.39 11.74 -0.73
C PHE A 14 -3.48 10.34 -0.10
N ILE A 15 -3.95 10.24 1.14
CA ILE A 15 -4.09 8.95 1.82
C ILE A 15 -5.17 8.09 1.14
N PRO A 16 -6.38 8.60 0.83
CA PRO A 16 -7.36 7.86 0.04
C PRO A 16 -6.85 7.37 -1.31
N HIS A 17 -6.13 8.23 -2.06
CA HIS A 17 -5.50 7.83 -3.32
C HIS A 17 -4.46 6.72 -3.10
N SER A 18 -3.64 6.82 -2.06
CA SER A 18 -2.66 5.79 -1.70
C SER A 18 -3.33 4.46 -1.37
N LEU A 19 -4.44 4.48 -0.63
CA LEU A 19 -5.23 3.27 -0.34
C LEU A 19 -5.81 2.67 -1.62
N GLY A 20 -6.36 3.48 -2.53
CA GLY A 20 -6.85 3.01 -3.84
C GLY A 20 -5.76 2.37 -4.70
N ALA A 21 -4.54 2.93 -4.70
CA ALA A 21 -3.40 2.32 -5.39
C ALA A 21 -3.00 0.96 -4.78
N ILE A 22 -3.05 0.82 -3.46
CA ILE A 22 -2.78 -0.46 -2.77
C ILE A 22 -3.88 -1.49 -3.05
N GLU A 23 -5.14 -1.08 -3.13
CA GLU A 23 -6.24 -1.94 -3.56
C GLU A 23 -6.03 -2.44 -4.99
N ALA A 24 -5.62 -1.56 -5.91
CA ALA A 24 -5.30 -1.92 -7.30
C ALA A 24 -4.13 -2.91 -7.37
N LEU A 25 -3.07 -2.71 -6.58
CA LEU A 25 -1.98 -3.68 -6.41
C LEU A 25 -2.51 -5.04 -5.98
N ASN A 26 -3.34 -5.09 -4.94
CA ASN A 26 -3.87 -6.35 -4.42
C ASN A 26 -4.72 -7.09 -5.46
N ILE A 27 -5.47 -6.37 -6.29
CA ILE A 27 -6.20 -6.95 -7.43
C ILE A 27 -5.22 -7.45 -8.48
N ALA A 28 -4.23 -6.65 -8.87
CA ALA A 28 -3.26 -7.00 -9.90
C ALA A 28 -2.45 -8.25 -9.57
N LEU A 29 -2.00 -8.40 -8.31
CA LEU A 29 -1.29 -9.59 -7.84
C LEU A 29 -2.15 -10.86 -7.96
N ARG A 30 -3.45 -10.76 -7.62
CA ARG A 30 -4.40 -11.87 -7.75
C ARG A 30 -4.62 -12.24 -9.21
N LEU A 31 -4.86 -11.27 -10.08
CA LEU A 31 -5.02 -11.51 -11.52
C LEU A 31 -3.77 -12.14 -12.14
N GLN A 32 -2.58 -11.67 -11.75
CA GLN A 32 -1.33 -12.24 -12.23
C GLN A 32 -1.15 -13.70 -11.78
N THR A 33 -1.51 -13.99 -10.53
CA THR A 33 -1.50 -15.37 -9.97
C THR A 33 -2.49 -16.27 -10.70
N ASP A 34 -3.69 -15.77 -11.01
CA ASP A 34 -4.75 -16.55 -11.65
C ASP A 34 -4.48 -16.84 -13.13
N TRP A 35 -3.89 -15.90 -13.87
CA TRP A 35 -3.78 -15.99 -15.33
C TRP A 35 -2.46 -16.58 -15.82
N GLY A 36 -1.37 -16.43 -15.06
CA GLY A 36 -0.02 -16.84 -15.45
C GLY A 36 0.59 -15.99 -16.58
N ASP A 37 -0.15 -15.80 -17.68
CA ASP A 37 0.22 -14.99 -18.85
C ASP A 37 -0.69 -13.77 -19.01
N ALA A 38 -0.19 -12.75 -19.73
CA ALA A 38 -0.94 -11.55 -20.03
C ALA A 38 -2.20 -11.86 -20.88
N GLN A 39 -3.36 -11.38 -20.43
CA GLN A 39 -4.64 -11.60 -21.09
C GLN A 39 -5.04 -10.40 -21.94
N PRO A 40 -5.80 -10.56 -23.03
CA PRO A 40 -6.44 -9.42 -23.70
C PRO A 40 -7.32 -8.64 -22.72
N MET A 41 -7.23 -7.30 -22.78
CA MET A 41 -7.93 -6.38 -21.89
C MET A 41 -8.63 -5.29 -22.69
N LYS A 42 -9.82 -4.91 -22.21
CA LYS A 42 -10.58 -3.76 -22.69
C LYS A 42 -10.88 -2.85 -21.52
N ILE A 43 -10.69 -1.54 -21.69
CA ILE A 43 -11.10 -0.52 -20.72
C ILE A 43 -12.22 0.27 -21.37
N LEU A 44 -13.36 0.29 -20.68
CA LEU A 44 -14.52 1.07 -21.04
C LEU A 44 -14.54 2.34 -20.18
N ILE A 45 -14.78 3.49 -20.80
CA ILE A 45 -15.00 4.77 -20.12
C ILE A 45 -16.40 5.22 -20.48
N ASN A 46 -17.26 5.44 -19.48
CA ASN A 46 -18.68 5.74 -19.68
C ASN A 46 -19.38 4.71 -20.58
N ASP A 47 -19.11 3.42 -20.34
CA ASP A 47 -19.60 2.27 -21.12
C ASP A 47 -19.14 2.22 -22.60
N GLU A 48 -18.23 3.11 -23.02
CA GLU A 48 -17.66 3.13 -24.35
C GLU A 48 -16.26 2.51 -24.38
N LEU A 49 -16.03 1.55 -25.29
CA LEU A 49 -14.72 0.95 -25.49
C LEU A 49 -13.71 2.03 -25.91
N THR A 50 -12.76 2.34 -25.04
CA THR A 50 -11.82 3.43 -25.24
C THR A 50 -10.38 2.95 -25.40
N ILE A 51 -9.99 1.88 -24.68
CA ILE A 51 -8.62 1.35 -24.71
C ILE A 51 -8.67 -0.16 -24.87
N GLU A 52 -7.84 -0.68 -25.77
CA GLU A 52 -7.59 -2.11 -25.95
C GLU A 52 -6.10 -2.41 -25.76
N GLY A 53 -5.79 -3.57 -25.19
CA GLY A 53 -4.41 -3.98 -24.95
C GLY A 53 -4.32 -5.34 -24.29
N ASN A 54 -3.21 -5.59 -23.61
CA ASN A 54 -3.08 -6.74 -22.72
C ASN A 54 -3.13 -6.30 -21.25
N SER A 55 -3.38 -7.23 -20.35
CA SER A 55 -3.56 -6.99 -18.93
C SER A 55 -2.34 -6.39 -18.25
N ASN A 56 -1.13 -6.57 -18.79
CA ASN A 56 0.08 -5.98 -18.21
C ASN A 56 0.05 -4.45 -18.26
N ALA A 57 -0.70 -3.85 -19.19
CA ALA A 57 -0.93 -2.40 -19.21
C ALA A 57 -1.64 -1.89 -17.94
N PHE A 58 -2.42 -2.74 -17.27
CA PHE A 58 -3.02 -2.47 -15.96
C PHE A 58 -2.16 -3.03 -14.82
N THR A 59 -1.84 -4.33 -14.85
CA THR A 59 -1.26 -5.01 -13.69
C THR A 59 0.13 -4.50 -13.34
N ASN A 60 1.00 -4.20 -14.31
CA ASN A 60 2.35 -3.72 -14.02
C ASN A 60 2.30 -2.34 -13.37
N ALA A 61 1.54 -1.41 -13.95
CA ALA A 61 1.39 -0.06 -13.41
C ALA A 61 0.74 -0.07 -12.02
N ALA A 62 -0.28 -0.92 -11.81
CA ALA A 62 -0.93 -1.08 -10.51
C ALA A 62 0.03 -1.65 -9.45
N ILE A 63 0.85 -2.64 -9.82
CA ILE A 63 1.85 -3.23 -8.93
C ILE A 63 2.91 -2.20 -8.55
N GLU A 64 3.49 -1.50 -9.53
CA GLU A 64 4.51 -0.49 -9.30
C GLU A 64 4.00 0.65 -8.40
N ALA A 65 2.84 1.24 -8.76
CA ALA A 65 2.24 2.32 -7.99
C ALA A 65 1.89 1.87 -6.56
N GLY A 66 1.21 0.73 -6.41
CA GLY A 66 0.80 0.26 -5.09
C GLY A 66 2.00 -0.08 -4.19
N VAL A 67 3.12 -0.55 -4.71
CA VAL A 67 4.35 -0.77 -3.91
C VAL A 67 4.93 0.56 -3.41
N ILE A 68 4.94 1.60 -4.25
CA ILE A 68 5.35 2.96 -3.84
C ILE A 68 4.47 3.46 -2.69
N HIS A 69 3.14 3.35 -2.86
CA HIS A 69 2.19 3.82 -1.86
C HIS A 69 2.22 2.97 -0.57
N CYS A 70 2.45 1.65 -0.66
CA CYS A 70 2.70 0.80 0.51
C CYS A 70 3.89 1.33 1.32
N ARG A 71 5.02 1.61 0.65
CA ARG A 71 6.21 2.14 1.32
C ARG A 71 5.94 3.50 1.96
N ALA A 72 5.32 4.42 1.21
CA ALA A 72 5.01 5.76 1.71
C ALA A 72 4.10 5.70 2.94
N LEU A 73 3.08 4.83 2.94
CA LEU A 73 2.19 4.68 4.09
C LEU A 73 2.86 4.00 5.30
N LEU A 74 3.82 3.09 5.09
CA LEU A 74 4.63 2.56 6.20
C LEU A 74 5.51 3.66 6.84
N GLU A 75 6.15 4.49 6.03
CA GLU A 75 6.94 5.62 6.53
C GLU A 75 6.06 6.68 7.20
N PHE A 76 4.87 6.94 6.68
CA PHE A 76 3.85 7.78 7.30
C PHE A 76 3.47 7.28 8.70
N LEU A 77 3.28 5.98 8.88
CA LEU A 77 2.97 5.34 10.18
C LEU A 77 4.16 5.35 11.17
N GLY A 78 5.36 5.73 10.72
CA GLY A 78 6.57 5.78 11.53
C GLY A 78 7.38 4.48 11.50
N LEU A 79 7.31 3.72 10.41
CA LEU A 79 8.10 2.52 10.16
C LEU A 79 9.14 2.73 9.06
N THR A 80 10.25 2.03 9.15
CA THR A 80 11.29 2.00 8.10
C THR A 80 12.01 0.65 8.12
N SER A 81 12.93 0.45 7.18
CA SER A 81 13.78 -0.73 7.11
C SER A 81 15.25 -0.32 7.13
N ALA A 82 16.03 -0.90 8.04
CA ALA A 82 17.50 -0.81 8.01
C ALA A 82 18.13 -2.16 8.28
N SER A 83 19.24 -2.43 7.59
CA SER A 83 19.99 -3.69 7.75
C SER A 83 19.12 -4.95 7.59
N GLY A 84 18.08 -4.87 6.74
CA GLY A 84 17.16 -5.98 6.48
C GLY A 84 16.14 -6.27 7.58
N ARG A 85 15.92 -5.33 8.51
CA ARG A 85 14.94 -5.47 9.61
C ARG A 85 13.98 -4.30 9.64
N LEU A 86 12.74 -4.59 10.05
CA LEU A 86 11.74 -3.56 10.26
C LEU A 86 12.07 -2.83 11.56
N GLN A 87 11.99 -1.50 11.53
CA GLN A 87 12.27 -0.67 12.69
C GLN A 87 11.35 0.55 12.72
N ASN A 88 11.19 1.14 13.89
CA ASN A 88 10.56 2.44 13.99
C ASN A 88 11.47 3.53 13.42
N LEU A 89 10.86 4.60 12.91
CA LEU A 89 11.58 5.78 12.44
C LEU A 89 12.31 6.43 13.62
N THR A 90 13.63 6.62 13.48
CA THR A 90 14.48 7.20 14.54
C THR A 90 15.01 8.59 14.19
N HIS A 91 14.84 9.03 12.95
CA HIS A 91 15.29 10.34 12.48
C HIS A 91 14.12 11.31 12.36
N ALA A 92 14.44 12.60 12.49
CA ALA A 92 13.48 13.66 12.22
C ALA A 92 13.06 13.63 10.75
N ARG A 93 11.76 13.80 10.51
CA ARG A 93 11.20 13.97 9.16
C ARG A 93 11.72 15.24 8.51
N ARG A 94 11.70 15.28 7.17
CA ARG A 94 11.95 16.53 6.45
C ARG A 94 10.78 17.48 6.69
N GLY A 95 11.02 18.79 6.49
CA GLY A 95 10.04 19.83 6.84
C GLY A 95 8.73 19.74 6.04
N ASP A 96 8.76 19.07 4.89
CA ASP A 96 7.67 18.84 3.95
C ASP A 96 7.06 17.42 4.03
N ASP A 97 7.60 16.54 4.87
CA ASP A 97 7.05 15.20 5.07
C ASP A 97 5.90 15.24 6.08
N ILE A 98 4.78 14.60 5.73
CA ILE A 98 3.64 14.41 6.64
C ILE A 98 3.75 13.02 7.28
N GLY A 99 3.67 12.97 8.61
CA GLY A 99 3.60 11.74 9.39
C GLY A 99 2.32 11.66 10.21
N ILE A 100 2.00 10.46 10.71
CA ILE A 100 0.83 10.24 11.55
C ILE A 100 0.83 11.13 12.81
N GLU A 101 2.00 11.43 13.34
CA GLU A 101 2.19 12.28 14.52
C GLU A 101 1.77 13.75 14.34
N HIS A 102 1.55 14.18 13.09
CA HIS A 102 1.06 15.53 12.81
C HIS A 102 -0.47 15.63 12.87
N PHE A 103 -1.18 14.51 13.03
CA PHE A 103 -2.63 14.49 13.19
C PHE A 103 -2.98 14.50 14.67
N GLU A 104 -4.06 15.19 15.02
CA GLU A 104 -4.51 15.35 16.41
C GLU A 104 -5.97 14.98 16.58
N ASN A 105 -6.29 14.39 17.71
CA ASN A 105 -7.66 14.13 18.14
C ASN A 105 -7.90 14.72 19.54
N ALA A 106 -9.05 14.43 20.15
CA ALA A 106 -9.40 14.95 21.47
C ALA A 106 -8.42 14.54 22.61
N SER A 107 -7.57 13.53 22.39
CA SER A 107 -6.55 13.07 23.33
C SER A 107 -5.16 13.66 23.05
N GLY A 108 -5.02 14.51 22.02
CA GLY A 108 -3.76 15.11 21.57
C GLY A 108 -3.27 14.54 20.25
N SER A 109 -2.00 14.80 19.93
CA SER A 109 -1.37 14.30 18.71
C SER A 109 -1.29 12.77 18.73
N LEU A 110 -1.52 12.15 17.57
CA LEU A 110 -1.31 10.71 17.39
C LEU A 110 0.18 10.38 17.54
N THR A 111 0.48 9.11 17.79
CA THR A 111 1.87 8.64 17.94
C THR A 111 2.26 7.73 16.78
N HIS A 112 3.56 7.63 16.50
CA HIS A 112 4.07 6.58 15.62
C HIS A 112 3.57 5.21 16.07
N VAL A 113 3.29 4.35 15.10
CA VAL A 113 2.86 2.98 15.39
C VAL A 113 4.09 2.14 15.70
N SER A 114 4.13 1.54 16.89
CA SER A 114 5.23 0.65 17.27
C SER A 114 5.24 -0.64 16.44
N LEU A 115 6.42 -1.26 16.31
CA LEU A 115 6.54 -2.59 15.71
C LEU A 115 5.58 -3.61 16.33
N ALA A 116 5.48 -3.63 17.67
CA ALA A 116 4.61 -4.55 18.38
C ALA A 116 3.13 -4.35 18.01
N GLN A 117 2.68 -3.10 17.95
CA GLN A 117 1.33 -2.75 17.50
C GLN A 117 1.05 -3.20 16.08
N VAL A 118 2.01 -3.03 15.16
CA VAL A 118 1.88 -3.45 13.77
C VAL A 118 1.78 -4.96 13.66
N LEU A 119 2.73 -5.69 14.23
CA LEU A 119 2.77 -7.16 14.11
C LEU A 119 1.56 -7.81 14.79
N SER A 120 1.07 -7.25 15.90
CA SER A 120 -0.13 -7.74 16.58
C SER A 120 -1.42 -7.61 15.75
N ARG A 121 -1.42 -6.76 14.72
CA ARG A 121 -2.62 -6.49 13.91
C ARG A 121 -2.81 -7.48 12.76
N TYR A 122 -1.74 -8.14 12.34
CA TYR A 122 -1.81 -9.13 11.27
C TYR A 122 -2.39 -10.45 11.80
N PRO A 123 -3.37 -11.04 11.11
CA PRO A 123 -3.77 -12.41 11.41
C PRO A 123 -2.65 -13.36 10.98
N GLY A 124 -2.23 -14.26 11.85
CA GLY A 124 -1.23 -15.28 11.55
C GLY A 124 0.09 -15.09 12.30
N ASP A 125 1.17 -15.59 11.71
CA ASP A 125 2.50 -15.57 12.31
C ASP A 125 3.15 -14.19 12.22
N ALA A 126 3.75 -13.75 13.33
CA ALA A 126 4.37 -12.42 13.40
C ALA A 126 5.60 -12.29 12.50
N ALA A 127 6.36 -13.38 12.28
CA ALA A 127 7.51 -13.35 11.40
C ALA A 127 7.07 -13.21 9.93
N GLU A 128 5.98 -13.87 9.53
CA GLU A 128 5.38 -13.68 8.21
C GLU A 128 4.91 -12.24 7.99
N ALA A 129 4.24 -11.63 8.99
CA ALA A 129 3.85 -10.23 8.92
C ALA A 129 5.05 -9.30 8.75
N GLU A 130 6.13 -9.54 9.51
CA GLU A 130 7.37 -8.76 9.37
C GLU A 130 8.00 -8.94 7.98
N GLN A 131 8.09 -10.18 7.47
CA GLN A 131 8.61 -10.44 6.12
C GLN A 131 7.75 -9.79 5.03
N ALA A 132 6.43 -9.77 5.18
CA ALA A 132 5.52 -9.11 4.25
C ALA A 132 5.82 -7.61 4.18
N LEU A 133 5.96 -6.94 5.32
CA LEU A 133 6.29 -5.52 5.39
C LEU A 133 7.70 -5.21 4.88
N LEU A 134 8.69 -6.05 5.19
CA LEU A 134 10.05 -5.94 4.68
C LEU A 134 10.13 -6.11 3.16
N SER A 135 9.27 -6.96 2.59
CA SER A 135 9.23 -7.19 1.14
C SER A 135 8.90 -5.90 0.38
N VAL A 136 7.98 -5.07 0.92
CA VAL A 136 7.66 -3.74 0.36
C VAL A 136 8.90 -2.86 0.26
N PHE A 137 9.66 -2.72 1.35
CA PHE A 137 10.89 -1.91 1.34
C PHE A 137 11.94 -2.46 0.37
N ARG A 138 12.13 -3.78 0.34
CA ARG A 138 13.07 -4.43 -0.59
C ARG A 138 12.70 -4.17 -2.05
N ILE A 139 11.43 -4.38 -2.40
CA ILE A 139 10.93 -4.28 -3.78
C ILE A 139 10.87 -2.81 -4.21
N ALA A 140 10.41 -1.91 -3.35
CA ALA A 140 10.41 -0.48 -3.65
C ALA A 140 11.83 0.08 -3.86
N ASN A 141 12.80 -0.33 -3.04
CA ASN A 141 14.17 0.16 -3.15
C ASN A 141 14.97 -0.47 -4.30
N LYS A 142 14.73 -1.75 -4.63
CA LYS A 142 15.50 -2.45 -5.68
C LYS A 142 14.77 -2.52 -7.02
N GLY A 143 13.49 -2.85 -7.01
CA GLY A 143 12.69 -3.12 -8.21
C GLY A 143 12.31 -1.87 -8.99
N LEU A 144 12.14 -0.72 -8.31
CA LEU A 144 11.81 0.56 -8.96
C LEU A 144 13.04 1.41 -9.27
N ALA A 145 14.08 1.34 -8.44
CA ALA A 145 15.27 2.19 -8.61
C ALA A 145 16.30 1.61 -9.60
N HIS A 146 16.20 0.31 -9.92
CA HIS A 146 17.12 -0.37 -10.82
C HIS A 146 16.34 -1.18 -11.86
N LEU A 147 16.81 -1.15 -13.11
CA LEU A 147 16.33 -2.07 -14.14
C LEU A 147 16.75 -3.50 -13.75
N THR A 148 15.78 -4.29 -13.31
CA THR A 148 15.98 -5.69 -12.88
C THR A 148 15.38 -6.65 -13.89
N SER A 149 15.82 -7.92 -13.88
CA SER A 149 15.31 -8.95 -14.80
C SER A 149 13.85 -9.34 -14.55
N SER A 150 13.32 -9.04 -13.35
CA SER A 150 11.90 -9.14 -13.02
C SER A 150 11.61 -8.25 -11.81
N PHE A 151 10.45 -7.56 -11.84
CA PHE A 151 9.98 -6.74 -10.71
C PHE A 151 9.63 -7.60 -9.49
N LEU A 152 8.97 -8.73 -9.72
CA LEU A 152 8.69 -9.76 -8.72
C LEU A 152 9.58 -10.97 -9.00
N ALA A 153 10.57 -11.20 -8.14
CA ALA A 153 11.59 -12.22 -8.41
C ALA A 153 11.11 -13.65 -8.13
N SER A 154 10.00 -13.82 -7.41
CA SER A 154 9.45 -15.13 -7.03
C SER A 154 7.95 -15.09 -6.72
N SER A 155 7.32 -16.27 -6.68
CA SER A 155 5.95 -16.43 -6.17
C SER A 155 5.83 -16.05 -4.69
N GLU A 156 6.90 -16.25 -3.91
CA GLU A 156 6.94 -15.82 -2.51
C GLU A 156 6.91 -14.30 -2.38
N ASP A 157 7.61 -13.57 -3.24
CA ASP A 157 7.55 -12.09 -3.27
C ASP A 157 6.14 -11.59 -3.58
N THR A 158 5.45 -12.26 -4.50
CA THR A 158 4.04 -11.97 -4.84
C THR A 158 3.13 -12.19 -3.64
N ARG A 159 3.29 -13.34 -2.96
CA ARG A 159 2.50 -13.72 -1.77
C ARG A 159 2.71 -12.75 -0.60
N LEU A 160 3.96 -12.38 -0.33
CA LEU A 160 4.32 -11.42 0.73
C LEU A 160 3.77 -10.02 0.45
N LEU A 161 3.81 -9.56 -0.81
CA LEU A 161 3.16 -8.30 -1.19
C LEU A 161 1.64 -8.37 -1.11
N GLU A 162 1.02 -9.51 -1.41
CA GLU A 162 -0.42 -9.67 -1.24
C GLU A 162 -0.82 -9.55 0.24
N ILE A 163 -0.03 -10.12 1.16
CA ILE A 163 -0.23 -9.96 2.60
C ILE A 163 -0.07 -8.50 3.01
N ALA A 164 1.00 -7.84 2.59
CA ALA A 164 1.27 -6.44 2.92
C ALA A 164 0.18 -5.50 2.39
N SER A 165 -0.28 -5.70 1.15
CA SER A 165 -1.31 -4.88 0.52
C SER A 165 -2.69 -4.99 1.19
N ARG A 166 -2.95 -6.04 1.98
CA ARG A 166 -4.13 -6.12 2.85
C ARG A 166 -3.88 -5.49 4.22
N GLY A 167 -2.70 -5.72 4.78
CA GLY A 167 -2.38 -5.30 6.13
C GLY A 167 -2.13 -3.80 6.27
N ILE A 168 -1.45 -3.17 5.31
CA ILE A 168 -1.13 -1.73 5.36
C ILE A 168 -2.40 -0.86 5.39
N PRO A 169 -3.41 -1.07 4.53
CA PRO A 169 -4.69 -0.37 4.64
C PRO A 169 -5.35 -0.56 6.01
N ALA A 170 -5.33 -1.77 6.55
CA ALA A 170 -5.90 -2.06 7.87
C ALA A 170 -5.18 -1.31 9.00
N LEU A 171 -3.85 -1.14 8.91
CA LEU A 171 -3.07 -0.32 9.85
C LEU A 171 -3.48 1.16 9.74
N VAL A 172 -3.54 1.71 8.53
CA VAL A 172 -3.92 3.11 8.31
C VAL A 172 -5.31 3.38 8.85
N VAL A 173 -6.29 2.51 8.57
CA VAL A 173 -7.64 2.65 9.12
C VAL A 173 -7.62 2.58 10.65
N SER A 174 -6.91 1.60 11.22
CA SER A 174 -6.93 1.36 12.68
C SER A 174 -6.22 2.46 13.48
N TYR A 175 -5.16 3.07 12.93
CA TYR A 175 -4.31 4.01 13.66
C TYR A 175 -4.49 5.47 13.24
N LEU A 176 -5.04 5.76 12.06
CA LEU A 176 -5.38 7.12 11.63
C LEU A 176 -6.89 7.36 11.63
N TYR A 177 -7.67 6.65 10.82
CA TYR A 177 -9.08 6.99 10.63
C TYR A 177 -9.93 6.72 11.87
N THR A 178 -9.77 5.56 12.51
CA THR A 178 -10.52 5.21 13.73
C THR A 178 -10.24 6.19 14.88
N PRO A 179 -8.97 6.54 15.23
CA PRO A 179 -8.71 7.51 16.29
C PRO A 179 -9.13 8.94 15.95
N MET A 180 -9.32 9.26 14.67
CA MET A 180 -9.82 10.55 14.19
C MET A 180 -11.36 10.60 14.10
N ASP A 181 -12.05 9.54 14.54
CA ASP A 181 -13.51 9.36 14.42
C ASP A 181 -14.02 9.60 12.99
N ARG A 182 -13.25 9.09 12.01
CA ARG A 182 -13.57 9.21 10.59
C ARG A 182 -13.85 7.85 9.98
N PRO A 183 -14.79 7.77 9.02
CA PRO A 183 -14.98 6.54 8.25
C PRO A 183 -13.72 6.24 7.42
N ALA A 184 -13.46 4.95 7.22
CA ALA A 184 -12.47 4.52 6.24
C ALA A 184 -12.85 5.05 4.84
N PRO A 185 -11.87 5.44 4.00
CA PRO A 185 -12.16 5.81 2.62
C PRO A 185 -12.86 4.69 1.86
N ALA A 186 -13.77 5.06 0.97
CA ALA A 186 -14.43 4.09 0.09
C ALA A 186 -13.41 3.47 -0.88
N SER A 187 -13.59 2.19 -1.17
CA SER A 187 -12.78 1.49 -2.17
C SER A 187 -12.97 2.14 -3.54
N GLN A 188 -11.86 2.34 -4.26
CA GLN A 188 -11.86 3.01 -5.57
C GLN A 188 -11.86 2.02 -6.73
N VAL A 189 -11.54 0.75 -6.46
CA VAL A 189 -11.42 -0.29 -7.47
C VAL A 189 -11.94 -1.61 -6.94
N SER A 190 -12.64 -2.35 -7.80
CA SER A 190 -13.07 -3.71 -7.50
C SER A 190 -12.82 -4.61 -8.69
N SER A 191 -12.66 -5.91 -8.42
CA SER A 191 -12.62 -6.94 -9.44
C SER A 191 -13.76 -7.92 -9.21
N ARG A 192 -14.19 -8.57 -10.30
CA ARG A 192 -15.16 -9.66 -10.24
C ARG A 192 -14.44 -10.98 -10.46
N PRO A 193 -14.79 -12.05 -9.73
CA PRO A 193 -14.32 -13.39 -10.07
C PRO A 193 -14.72 -13.72 -11.51
N ARG A 194 -13.86 -14.47 -12.21
CA ARG A 194 -14.27 -15.08 -13.48
C ARG A 194 -15.39 -16.08 -13.17
N HIS A 195 -16.48 -16.07 -13.94
CA HIS A 195 -17.40 -17.19 -13.91
C HIS A 195 -16.61 -18.43 -14.35
N ALA A 196 -16.66 -19.49 -13.55
CA ALA A 196 -16.22 -20.80 -14.01
C ALA A 196 -17.23 -21.25 -15.07
N ASP A 197 -16.75 -21.41 -16.30
CA ASP A 197 -17.52 -22.04 -17.38
C ASP A 197 -17.78 -23.52 -17.06
#